data_AF-A0A4S4FR90-F1
#
_entry.id   AF-A0A4S4FR90-F1
#
_cell.length_a   1.000
_cell.length_b   1.000
_cell.length_c   1.000
_cell.angle_alpha   90.00
_cell.angle_beta   90.00
_cell.angle_gamma   90.00
#
_symmetry.space_group_name_H-M   'P 1'
#
loop_
_entity.id
_entity.type
_entity.pdbx_description
1 polymer ?
#
loop_
_entity_poly.entity_id
_entity_poly.type
_entity_poly.pdbx_seq_one_letter_code
_entity_poly.pdbx_strand_id
1 'polypeptide(L)'
;MIKFFALIPRQESVPVQEFHDHWRHPHASMGRPIPSMVSYVQSHHIPSDLFGQDQTRYEGIAETEFDTLDDALAFGSEPQYVDFVQPDEPNFVGEGLEWLYSKPEVIVPRKRAQDGASYADVIWSPLDRPFSIKMLQFIHRDGNPDWAEEDDAELGNRIGAFRHVRDHVSAEAHPDGATWLGARELWWPTLTAFRTGVAANRAAFDELIARGGAGALSLLVQSERYLR
;
A
#
# COMPACT_ATOMS: atom_id res chain seq x y z
N MET A 1 -0.92 17.08 -1.48
CA MET A 1 -1.05 15.66 -1.82
C MET A 1 -1.58 14.90 -0.62
N ILE A 2 -2.74 14.26 -0.80
CA ILE A 2 -3.34 13.30 0.14
C ILE A 2 -3.26 11.94 -0.52
N LYS A 3 -2.92 10.90 0.24
CA LYS A 3 -2.96 9.52 -0.23
C LYS A 3 -4.12 8.80 0.44
N PHE A 4 -4.74 7.89 -0.27
CA PHE A 4 -5.83 7.04 0.19
C PHE A 4 -5.44 5.59 0.02
N PHE A 5 -5.74 4.80 1.06
CA PHE A 5 -5.70 3.35 1.03
C PHE A 5 -7.12 2.83 1.25
N ALA A 6 -7.55 1.85 0.44
CA ALA A 6 -8.65 0.96 0.80
C ALA A 6 -8.10 -0.45 0.98
N LEU A 7 -8.35 -1.04 2.15
CA LEU A 7 -7.98 -2.40 2.50
C LEU A 7 -9.19 -3.30 2.22
N ILE A 8 -9.10 -4.08 1.15
CA ILE A 8 -10.24 -4.74 0.51
C ILE A 8 -10.31 -6.21 0.95
N PRO A 9 -11.27 -6.58 1.81
CA PRO A 9 -11.56 -7.98 2.06
C PRO A 9 -12.21 -8.57 0.81
N ARG A 10 -11.87 -9.83 0.50
CA ARG A 10 -12.53 -10.58 -0.57
C ARG A 10 -13.82 -11.18 -0.04
N GLN A 11 -14.87 -11.13 -0.84
CA GLN A 11 -16.10 -11.87 -0.54
C GLN A 11 -15.80 -13.37 -0.45
N GLU A 12 -16.23 -14.04 0.63
CA GLU A 12 -15.85 -15.44 0.90
C GLU A 12 -16.21 -16.41 -0.23
N SER A 13 -17.33 -16.16 -0.92
CA SER A 13 -17.82 -16.96 -2.05
C SER A 13 -17.01 -16.77 -3.34
N VAL A 14 -16.21 -15.71 -3.44
CA VAL A 14 -15.44 -15.39 -4.65
C VAL A 14 -14.07 -16.04 -4.54
N PRO A 15 -13.67 -16.94 -5.45
CA PRO A 15 -12.31 -17.50 -5.47
C PRO A 15 -11.23 -16.42 -5.54
N VAL A 16 -10.07 -16.67 -4.91
CA VAL A 16 -8.94 -15.72 -4.86
C VAL A 16 -8.55 -15.21 -6.25
N GLN A 17 -8.37 -16.12 -7.22
CA GLN A 17 -8.01 -15.72 -8.59
C GLN A 17 -9.09 -14.85 -9.24
N GLU A 18 -10.37 -15.19 -9.04
CA GLU A 18 -11.50 -14.42 -9.60
C GLU A 18 -11.57 -13.01 -9.00
N PHE A 19 -11.26 -12.85 -7.71
CA PHE A 19 -11.14 -11.53 -7.10
C PHE A 19 -10.06 -10.69 -7.80
N HIS A 20 -8.85 -11.24 -7.98
CA HIS A 20 -7.77 -10.49 -8.62
C HIS A 20 -8.08 -10.16 -10.08
N ASP A 21 -8.73 -11.07 -10.80
CA ASP A 21 -9.10 -10.85 -12.19
C ASP A 21 -10.21 -9.79 -12.31
N HIS A 22 -11.28 -9.92 -11.53
CA HIS A 22 -12.39 -8.94 -11.49
C HIS A 22 -11.91 -7.56 -11.06
N TRP A 23 -11.04 -7.52 -10.05
CA TRP A 23 -10.48 -6.26 -9.56
C TRP A 23 -9.62 -5.57 -10.62
N ARG A 24 -8.85 -6.31 -11.44
CA ARG A 24 -8.14 -5.75 -12.60
C ARG A 24 -9.10 -5.32 -13.72
N HIS A 25 -10.09 -6.15 -14.02
CA HIS A 25 -11.13 -5.89 -15.02
C HIS A 25 -12.40 -6.68 -14.69
N PRO A 26 -13.56 -6.03 -14.56
CA PRO A 26 -13.85 -4.68 -15.03
C PRO A 26 -13.49 -3.56 -14.05
N HIS A 27 -13.29 -3.85 -12.77
CA HIS A 27 -13.28 -2.82 -11.72
C HIS A 27 -12.25 -1.71 -11.95
N ALA A 28 -10.97 -2.06 -12.12
CA ALA A 28 -9.93 -1.06 -12.37
C ALA A 28 -10.17 -0.26 -13.65
N SER A 29 -10.77 -0.88 -14.66
CA SER A 29 -11.08 -0.23 -15.94
C SER A 29 -12.13 0.87 -15.75
N MET A 30 -13.08 0.66 -14.83
CA MET A 30 -14.10 1.65 -14.46
C MET A 30 -13.56 2.73 -13.52
N GLY A 31 -12.63 2.39 -12.62
CA GLY A 31 -12.06 3.33 -11.65
C GLY A 31 -10.95 4.23 -12.21
N ARG A 32 -10.12 3.72 -13.15
CA ARG A 32 -9.01 4.48 -13.76
C ARG A 32 -9.40 5.89 -14.25
N PRO A 33 -10.56 6.13 -14.90
CA PRO A 33 -10.91 7.46 -15.42
C PRO A 33 -11.45 8.47 -14.40
N ILE A 34 -11.53 8.17 -13.09
CA ILE A 34 -12.04 9.12 -12.08
C ILE A 34 -11.16 10.39 -12.01
N PRO A 35 -11.64 11.59 -12.40
CA PRO A 35 -10.77 12.74 -12.66
C PRO A 35 -9.88 13.18 -11.48
N SER A 36 -10.43 13.22 -10.26
CA SER A 36 -9.74 13.68 -9.05
C SER A 36 -8.53 12.82 -8.62
N MET A 37 -8.48 11.56 -9.03
CA MET A 37 -7.34 10.68 -8.71
C MET A 37 -6.11 11.08 -9.54
N VAL A 38 -5.01 11.47 -8.90
CA VAL A 38 -3.72 11.75 -9.55
C VAL A 38 -3.04 10.45 -9.96
N SER A 39 -3.25 9.37 -9.20
CA SER A 39 -2.57 8.11 -9.41
C SER A 39 -3.43 6.94 -8.91
N TYR A 40 -3.33 5.78 -9.55
CA TYR A 40 -4.07 4.58 -9.14
C TYR A 40 -3.16 3.34 -9.17
N VAL A 41 -3.07 2.65 -8.04
CA VAL A 41 -2.30 1.42 -7.87
C VAL A 41 -3.17 0.36 -7.21
N GLN A 42 -3.15 -0.85 -7.76
CA GLN A 42 -3.73 -2.04 -7.12
C GLN A 42 -2.61 -2.90 -6.54
N SER A 43 -2.59 -3.03 -5.23
CA SER A 43 -1.63 -3.87 -4.51
C SER A 43 -2.29 -5.21 -4.18
N HIS A 44 -2.01 -6.22 -4.99
CA HIS A 44 -2.54 -7.58 -4.85
C HIS A 44 -1.74 -8.38 -3.83
N HIS A 45 -2.41 -9.00 -2.85
CA HIS A 45 -1.77 -9.84 -1.84
C HIS A 45 -0.95 -10.98 -2.45
N ILE A 46 0.23 -11.21 -1.88
CA ILE A 46 1.07 -12.37 -2.13
C ILE A 46 1.17 -13.13 -0.80
N PRO A 47 0.65 -14.37 -0.71
CA PRO A 47 0.81 -15.19 0.47
C PRO A 47 2.29 -15.35 0.86
N SER A 48 2.61 -15.12 2.13
CA SER A 48 3.96 -15.22 2.67
C SER A 48 3.97 -15.84 4.06
N ASP A 49 4.96 -16.70 4.30
CA ASP A 49 5.26 -17.27 5.62
C ASP A 49 5.95 -16.29 6.59
N LEU A 50 6.22 -15.06 6.14
CA LEU A 50 6.88 -14.03 6.94
C LEU A 50 5.93 -13.22 7.82
N PHE A 51 4.61 -13.30 7.60
CA PHE A 51 3.60 -12.55 8.34
C PHE A 51 2.59 -13.47 9.02
N GLY A 52 1.85 -12.93 9.99
CA GLY A 52 0.79 -13.64 10.70
C GLY A 52 -0.40 -14.03 9.79
N GLN A 53 -1.36 -14.74 10.37
CA GLN A 53 -2.58 -15.16 9.65
C GLN A 53 -3.44 -13.97 9.20
N ASP A 54 -3.38 -12.84 9.93
CA ASP A 54 -4.13 -11.63 9.60
C ASP A 54 -3.80 -11.05 8.22
N GLN A 55 -2.68 -11.44 7.61
CA GLN A 55 -2.35 -11.07 6.23
C GLN A 55 -3.44 -11.48 5.22
N THR A 56 -4.24 -12.51 5.52
CA THR A 56 -5.30 -12.96 4.60
C THR A 56 -6.63 -12.25 4.84
N ARG A 57 -6.69 -11.29 5.77
CA ARG A 57 -7.89 -10.46 6.02
C ARG A 57 -8.24 -9.60 4.80
N TYR A 58 -7.23 -9.18 4.05
CA TYR A 58 -7.38 -8.33 2.88
C TYR A 58 -6.64 -8.92 1.68
N GLU A 59 -7.34 -9.06 0.57
CA GLU A 59 -6.79 -9.63 -0.67
C GLU A 59 -6.20 -8.55 -1.58
N GLY A 60 -6.63 -7.29 -1.40
CA GLY A 60 -6.18 -6.16 -2.18
C GLY A 60 -6.08 -4.88 -1.36
N ILE A 61 -5.08 -4.06 -1.66
CA ILE A 61 -4.98 -2.68 -1.19
C ILE A 61 -5.09 -1.74 -2.39
N ALA A 62 -6.17 -0.97 -2.50
CA ALA A 62 -6.25 0.11 -3.49
C ALA A 62 -5.48 1.32 -2.96
N GLU A 63 -4.64 1.92 -3.79
CA GLU A 63 -3.93 3.16 -3.44
C GLU A 63 -4.27 4.23 -4.49
N THR A 64 -4.70 5.40 -4.03
CA THR A 64 -4.86 6.59 -4.88
C THR A 64 -4.33 7.83 -4.21
N GLU A 65 -3.88 8.77 -5.03
CA GLU A 65 -3.36 10.06 -4.58
C GLU A 65 -4.24 11.18 -5.12
N PHE A 66 -4.37 12.26 -4.36
CA PHE A 66 -5.14 13.45 -4.68
C PHE A 66 -4.27 14.68 -4.47
N ASP A 67 -4.47 15.73 -5.27
CA ASP A 67 -3.71 16.98 -5.12
C ASP A 67 -4.08 17.69 -3.81
N THR A 68 -5.39 17.79 -3.54
CA THR A 68 -5.94 18.49 -2.38
C THR A 68 -6.73 17.56 -1.46
N LEU A 69 -7.03 18.04 -0.24
CA LEU A 69 -7.92 17.35 0.69
C LEU A 69 -9.37 17.37 0.18
N ASP A 70 -9.81 18.47 -0.44
CA ASP A 70 -11.17 18.58 -0.98
C ASP A 70 -11.41 17.54 -2.08
N ASP A 71 -10.44 17.33 -2.97
CA ASP A 71 -10.52 16.28 -4.00
C ASP A 71 -10.65 14.88 -3.37
N ALA A 72 -9.87 14.62 -2.31
CA ALA A 72 -9.91 13.36 -1.58
C ALA A 72 -11.28 13.16 -0.90
N LEU A 73 -11.80 14.15 -0.21
CA LEU A 73 -13.09 14.06 0.49
C LEU A 73 -14.27 13.98 -0.49
N ALA A 74 -14.16 14.56 -1.68
CA ALA A 74 -15.16 14.48 -2.73
C ALA A 74 -15.16 13.15 -3.51
N PHE A 75 -14.09 12.34 -3.39
CA PHE A 75 -13.90 11.11 -4.17
C PHE A 75 -15.11 10.18 -4.19
N GLY A 76 -15.71 9.92 -3.03
CA GLY A 76 -16.87 9.02 -2.91
C GLY A 76 -18.16 9.57 -3.56
N SER A 77 -18.19 10.83 -3.96
CA SER A 77 -19.31 11.49 -4.66
C SER A 77 -19.04 11.74 -6.14
N GLU A 78 -17.87 11.32 -6.66
CA GLU A 78 -17.53 11.44 -8.07
C GLU A 78 -18.54 10.65 -8.92
N PRO A 79 -19.13 11.24 -9.97
CA PRO A 79 -20.10 10.54 -10.82
C PRO A 79 -19.56 9.22 -11.38
N GLN A 80 -18.29 9.21 -11.81
CA GLN A 80 -17.64 8.01 -12.32
C GLN A 80 -17.54 6.90 -11.24
N TYR A 81 -17.32 7.28 -9.98
CA TYR A 81 -17.30 6.33 -8.87
C TYR A 81 -18.71 5.82 -8.56
N VAL A 82 -19.67 6.73 -8.37
CA VAL A 82 -21.05 6.42 -7.98
C VAL A 82 -21.78 5.60 -9.05
N ASP A 83 -21.60 5.94 -10.33
CA ASP A 83 -22.36 5.32 -11.42
C ASP A 83 -21.80 3.96 -11.84
N PHE A 84 -20.50 3.69 -11.63
CA PHE A 84 -19.82 2.52 -12.20
C PHE A 84 -18.99 1.70 -11.21
N VAL A 85 -18.25 2.34 -10.31
CA VAL A 85 -17.31 1.63 -9.41
C VAL A 85 -18.05 1.11 -8.18
N GLN A 86 -18.77 1.98 -7.48
CA GLN A 86 -19.52 1.63 -6.28
C GLN A 86 -20.53 0.49 -6.51
N PRO A 87 -21.32 0.45 -7.61
CA PRO A 87 -22.25 -0.64 -7.86
C PRO A 87 -21.56 -1.99 -8.15
N ASP A 88 -20.28 -1.97 -8.51
CA ASP A 88 -19.49 -3.16 -8.81
C ASP A 88 -18.83 -3.77 -7.56
N GLU A 89 -18.54 -2.95 -6.53
CA GLU A 89 -17.90 -3.40 -5.28
C GLU A 89 -18.57 -4.64 -4.65
N PRO A 90 -19.92 -4.73 -4.53
CA PRO A 90 -20.57 -5.90 -3.92
C PRO A 90 -20.36 -7.24 -4.64
N ASN A 91 -19.84 -7.22 -5.88
CA ASN A 91 -19.58 -8.45 -6.65
C ASN A 91 -18.32 -9.19 -6.16
N PHE A 92 -17.43 -8.53 -5.42
CA PHE A 92 -16.14 -9.09 -5.04
C PHE A 92 -15.59 -8.61 -3.70
N VAL A 93 -16.04 -7.46 -3.21
CA VAL A 93 -15.66 -6.91 -1.91
C VAL A 93 -16.51 -7.55 -0.81
N GLY A 94 -15.85 -8.10 0.21
CA GLY A 94 -16.48 -8.69 1.38
C GLY A 94 -16.82 -7.67 2.48
N GLU A 95 -17.29 -8.18 3.61
CA GLU A 95 -17.51 -7.35 4.80
C GLU A 95 -16.19 -6.92 5.45
N GLY A 96 -16.17 -5.74 6.08
CA GLY A 96 -15.01 -5.24 6.80
C GLY A 96 -13.99 -4.46 5.95
N LEU A 97 -14.45 -3.86 4.84
CA LEU A 97 -13.68 -2.85 4.09
C LEU A 97 -13.25 -1.74 5.04
N GLU A 98 -11.95 -1.44 5.06
CA GLU A 98 -11.39 -0.33 5.82
C GLU A 98 -10.64 0.62 4.88
N TRP A 99 -10.48 1.87 5.30
CA TRP A 99 -9.76 2.86 4.50
C TRP A 99 -9.03 3.89 5.36
N LEU A 100 -8.07 4.58 4.75
CA LEU A 100 -7.21 5.56 5.39
C LEU A 100 -6.82 6.65 4.39
N TYR A 101 -7.19 7.90 4.66
CA TYR A 101 -6.48 9.07 4.13
C TYR A 101 -5.22 9.38 4.94
N SER A 102 -4.09 9.57 4.27
CA SER A 102 -2.77 9.84 4.84
C SER A 102 -2.03 10.98 4.12
N LYS A 103 -0.92 11.40 4.71
CA LYS A 103 0.08 12.28 4.13
C LYS A 103 1.42 11.53 4.07
N PRO A 104 2.00 11.30 2.89
CA PRO A 104 3.22 10.50 2.75
C PRO A 104 4.48 11.30 3.15
N GLU A 105 5.35 10.66 3.90
CA GLU A 105 6.70 11.08 4.25
C GLU A 105 7.70 10.12 3.61
N VAL A 106 8.46 10.60 2.63
CA VAL A 106 9.48 9.78 1.95
C VAL A 106 10.79 9.83 2.74
N ILE A 107 11.12 8.74 3.43
CA ILE A 107 12.34 8.65 4.26
C ILE A 107 13.52 8.01 3.50
N VAL A 108 13.24 7.11 2.56
CA VAL A 108 14.23 6.63 1.58
C VAL A 108 13.70 6.93 0.19
N PRO A 109 14.25 7.95 -0.51
CA PRO A 109 13.86 8.26 -1.88
C PRO A 109 14.46 7.23 -2.86
N ARG A 110 14.23 7.43 -4.16
CA ARG A 110 14.86 6.62 -5.22
C ARG A 110 16.39 6.61 -5.08
N LYS A 111 17.01 5.47 -5.43
CA LYS A 111 18.47 5.32 -5.49
C LYS A 111 19.08 6.34 -6.46
N ARG A 112 20.25 6.89 -6.11
CA ARG A 112 20.98 7.87 -6.94
C ARG A 112 22.39 7.38 -7.22
N ALA A 113 22.94 7.80 -8.36
CA ALA A 113 24.30 7.42 -8.74
C ALA A 113 25.36 7.87 -7.72
N GLN A 114 25.13 9.01 -7.06
CA GLN A 114 25.98 9.53 -5.98
C GLN A 114 26.06 8.61 -4.76
N ASP A 115 25.10 7.69 -4.58
CA ASP A 115 25.05 6.75 -3.46
C ASP A 115 25.78 5.43 -3.77
N GLY A 116 26.51 5.36 -4.90
CA GLY A 116 27.21 4.16 -5.35
C GLY A 116 26.30 3.06 -5.92
N ALA A 117 25.02 3.37 -6.15
CA ALA A 117 24.06 2.44 -6.74
C ALA A 117 24.40 2.08 -8.20
N SER A 118 24.04 0.88 -8.64
CA SER A 118 24.23 0.47 -10.03
C SER A 118 23.37 1.32 -10.96
N TYR A 119 23.76 1.44 -12.23
CA TYR A 119 22.96 2.18 -13.21
C TYR A 119 21.52 1.65 -13.31
N ALA A 120 21.34 0.33 -13.26
CA ALA A 120 20.04 -0.32 -13.30
C ALA A 120 19.15 0.11 -12.10
N ASP A 121 19.73 0.21 -10.90
CA ASP A 121 19.00 0.62 -9.71
C ASP A 121 18.62 2.10 -9.74
N VAL A 122 19.52 2.94 -10.27
CA VAL A 122 19.29 4.39 -10.41
C VAL A 122 18.13 4.70 -11.36
N ILE A 123 17.99 3.92 -12.43
CA ILE A 123 16.90 4.10 -13.42
C ILE A 123 15.62 3.33 -13.05
N TRP A 124 15.61 2.59 -11.95
CA TRP A 124 14.41 1.88 -11.51
C TRP A 124 13.47 2.81 -10.75
N SER A 125 12.17 2.82 -11.09
CA SER A 125 11.17 3.66 -10.45
C SER A 125 9.80 2.96 -10.38
N PRO A 126 9.09 2.97 -9.25
CA PRO A 126 7.71 2.45 -9.19
C PRO A 126 6.71 3.34 -9.94
N LEU A 127 7.14 4.48 -10.49
CA LEU A 127 6.30 5.37 -11.30
C LEU A 127 6.27 5.00 -12.78
N ASP A 128 7.30 4.30 -13.28
CA ASP A 128 7.41 3.92 -14.69
C ASP A 128 7.36 2.40 -14.93
N ARG A 129 7.22 1.61 -13.87
CA ARG A 129 7.08 0.15 -13.95
C ARG A 129 5.60 -0.26 -13.84
N PRO A 130 5.15 -1.22 -14.67
CA PRO A 130 3.78 -1.71 -14.60
C PRO A 130 3.50 -2.44 -13.29
N PHE A 131 4.50 -3.12 -12.72
CA PHE A 131 4.42 -3.74 -11.41
C PHE A 131 5.67 -3.51 -10.57
N SER A 132 5.50 -3.54 -9.26
CA SER A 132 6.57 -3.56 -8.26
C SER A 132 6.19 -4.50 -7.11
N ILE A 133 7.17 -4.90 -6.30
CA ILE A 133 6.87 -5.62 -5.05
C ILE A 133 6.91 -4.63 -3.91
N LYS A 134 5.89 -4.68 -3.05
CA LYS A 134 5.86 -3.90 -1.82
C LYS A 134 5.65 -4.76 -0.59
N MET A 135 6.24 -4.33 0.50
CA MET A 135 5.72 -4.63 1.82
C MET A 135 4.89 -3.43 2.27
N LEU A 136 3.64 -3.70 2.66
CA LEU A 136 2.76 -2.73 3.30
C LEU A 136 2.59 -3.14 4.76
N GLN A 137 2.67 -2.19 5.66
CA GLN A 137 2.34 -2.41 7.07
C GLN A 137 1.44 -1.29 7.58
N PHE A 138 0.21 -1.62 7.96
CA PHE A 138 -0.74 -0.69 8.55
C PHE A 138 -0.69 -0.78 10.07
N ILE A 139 -0.56 0.37 10.74
CA ILE A 139 -0.42 0.44 12.19
C ILE A 139 -1.78 0.74 12.79
N HIS A 140 -2.35 -0.22 13.51
CA HIS A 140 -3.65 -0.05 14.15
C HIS A 140 -3.59 1.01 15.24
N ARG A 141 -4.70 1.70 15.52
CA ARG A 141 -4.79 2.72 16.58
C ARG A 141 -4.42 2.23 17.98
N ASP A 142 -4.61 0.94 18.22
CA ASP A 142 -4.25 0.26 19.48
C ASP A 142 -2.85 -0.38 19.42
N GLY A 143 -2.11 -0.15 18.32
CA GLY A 143 -0.74 -0.60 18.09
C GLY A 143 0.29 0.30 18.76
N ASN A 144 1.49 0.34 18.19
CA ASN A 144 2.57 1.19 18.72
C ASN A 144 2.35 2.66 18.30
N PRO A 145 2.13 3.62 19.22
CA PRO A 145 2.03 5.03 18.86
C PRO A 145 3.35 5.61 18.35
N ASP A 146 4.48 5.03 18.76
CA ASP A 146 5.83 5.45 18.38
C ASP A 146 6.39 4.63 17.21
N TRP A 147 5.51 4.07 16.37
CA TRP A 147 5.89 3.17 15.26
C TRP A 147 6.86 3.81 14.25
N ALA A 148 6.88 5.13 14.12
CA ALA A 148 7.64 5.90 13.14
C ALA A 148 8.95 6.46 13.73
N GLU A 149 9.99 5.63 13.82
CA GLU A 149 11.27 6.01 14.45
C GLU A 149 12.32 6.49 13.42
N GLU A 150 13.38 7.17 13.88
CA GLU A 150 14.38 7.80 13.00
C GLU A 150 15.21 6.80 12.17
N ASP A 151 15.44 5.60 12.70
CA ASP A 151 16.25 4.54 12.10
C ASP A 151 15.45 3.59 11.19
N ASP A 152 14.15 3.86 10.97
CA ASP A 152 13.32 3.12 10.00
C ASP A 152 14.01 3.01 8.62
N ALA A 153 14.64 4.10 8.18
CA ALA A 153 15.37 4.15 6.92
C ALA A 153 16.58 3.19 6.92
N GLU A 154 17.26 3.03 8.05
CA GLU A 154 18.36 2.07 8.20
C GLU A 154 17.84 0.64 8.12
N LEU A 155 16.77 0.32 8.85
CA LEU A 155 16.14 -1.00 8.83
C LEU A 155 15.71 -1.38 7.41
N GLY A 156 15.02 -0.48 6.69
CA GLY A 156 14.60 -0.68 5.31
C GLY A 156 15.79 -0.91 4.36
N ASN A 157 16.88 -0.14 4.51
CA ASN A 157 18.09 -0.32 3.71
C ASN A 157 18.77 -1.67 3.98
N ARG A 158 18.82 -2.11 5.24
CA ARG A 158 19.43 -3.39 5.64
C ARG A 158 18.72 -4.62 5.07
N ILE A 159 17.44 -4.50 4.75
CA ILE A 159 16.64 -5.54 4.06
C ILE A 159 16.52 -5.28 2.55
N GLY A 160 17.34 -4.38 2.00
CA GLY A 160 17.47 -4.15 0.57
C GLY A 160 16.32 -3.38 -0.07
N ALA A 161 15.52 -2.64 0.70
CA ALA A 161 14.44 -1.82 0.14
C ALA A 161 15.00 -0.68 -0.74
N PHE A 162 14.32 -0.43 -1.86
CA PHE A 162 14.69 0.61 -2.81
C PHE A 162 14.11 1.96 -2.47
N ARG A 163 12.97 1.95 -1.78
CA ARG A 163 12.21 3.11 -1.34
C ARG A 163 11.50 2.74 -0.05
N HIS A 164 11.32 3.73 0.82
CA HIS A 164 10.62 3.60 2.09
C HIS A 164 9.82 4.87 2.34
N VAL A 165 8.52 4.71 2.54
CA VAL A 165 7.56 5.79 2.85
C VAL A 165 6.83 5.46 4.14
N ARG A 166 6.58 6.50 4.94
CA ARG A 166 5.66 6.49 6.08
C ARG A 166 4.45 7.34 5.73
N ASP A 167 3.28 6.76 5.81
CA ASP A 167 2.00 7.41 5.57
C ASP A 167 1.39 7.76 6.92
N HIS A 168 1.46 9.03 7.30
CA HIS A 168 0.85 9.51 8.54
C HIS A 168 -0.62 9.80 8.32
N VAL A 169 -1.50 9.37 9.23
CA VAL A 169 -2.93 9.66 9.13
C VAL A 169 -3.18 11.17 8.93
N SER A 170 -4.08 11.51 8.00
CA SER A 170 -4.50 12.89 7.82
C SER A 170 -5.57 13.23 8.86
N ALA A 171 -5.19 13.89 9.96
CA ALA A 171 -6.13 14.26 11.02
C ALA A 171 -7.32 15.10 10.50
N GLU A 172 -7.08 15.95 9.50
CA GLU A 172 -8.13 16.76 8.85
C GLU A 172 -9.16 15.91 8.09
N ALA A 173 -8.75 14.75 7.56
CA ALA A 173 -9.64 13.82 6.86
C ALA A 173 -10.37 12.86 7.82
N HIS A 174 -9.93 12.79 9.08
CA HIS A 174 -10.44 11.87 10.11
C HIS A 174 -10.70 12.62 11.42
N PRO A 175 -11.63 13.58 11.47
CA PRO A 175 -11.87 14.40 12.65
C PRO A 175 -12.33 13.60 13.87
N ASP A 176 -12.99 12.46 13.65
CA ASP A 176 -13.46 11.55 14.70
C ASP A 176 -12.45 10.43 15.04
N GLY A 177 -11.24 10.50 14.47
CA GLY A 177 -10.19 9.50 14.59
C GLY A 177 -10.29 8.39 13.54
N ALA A 178 -9.12 7.88 13.12
CA ALA A 178 -9.02 6.76 12.18
C ALA A 178 -8.77 5.43 12.90
N THR A 179 -9.12 4.32 12.25
CA THR A 179 -8.74 2.97 12.70
C THR A 179 -7.23 2.75 12.69
N TRP A 180 -6.53 3.43 11.78
CA TRP A 180 -5.09 3.30 11.56
C TRP A 180 -4.36 4.57 11.96
N LEU A 181 -3.25 4.44 12.69
CA LEU A 181 -2.32 5.56 12.97
C LEU A 181 -1.56 5.98 11.72
N GLY A 182 -1.35 5.04 10.81
CA GLY A 182 -0.62 5.26 9.57
C GLY A 182 -0.31 3.95 8.86
N ALA A 183 0.50 4.05 7.81
CA ALA A 183 1.02 2.91 7.08
C ALA A 183 2.50 3.08 6.78
N ARG A 184 3.18 1.97 6.54
CA ARG A 184 4.57 1.91 6.10
C ARG A 184 4.61 1.17 4.77
N GLU A 185 5.36 1.72 3.83
CA GLU A 185 5.50 1.18 2.49
C GLU A 185 6.98 1.01 2.14
N LEU A 186 7.39 -0.20 1.76
CA LEU A 186 8.75 -0.48 1.27
C LEU A 186 8.67 -1.15 -0.08
N TRP A 187 9.58 -0.81 -1.00
CA TRP A 187 9.57 -1.32 -2.38
C TRP A 187 10.81 -2.14 -2.71
N TRP A 188 10.60 -3.16 -3.54
CA TRP A 188 11.65 -3.92 -4.21
C TRP A 188 11.34 -4.06 -5.70
N PRO A 189 12.38 -4.15 -6.55
CA PRO A 189 12.19 -4.37 -7.98
C PRO A 189 11.62 -5.76 -8.32
N THR A 190 11.87 -6.77 -7.48
CA THR A 190 11.40 -8.15 -7.70
C THR A 190 11.13 -8.87 -6.38
N LEU A 191 10.35 -9.95 -6.46
CA LEU A 191 10.05 -10.79 -5.29
C LEU A 191 11.30 -11.49 -4.76
N THR A 192 12.20 -11.90 -5.66
CA THR A 192 13.50 -12.47 -5.28
C THR A 192 14.37 -11.44 -4.54
N ALA A 193 14.38 -10.17 -4.98
CA ALA A 193 15.12 -9.12 -4.29
C ALA A 193 14.61 -8.89 -2.86
N PHE A 194 13.28 -8.88 -2.68
CA PHE A 194 12.66 -8.83 -1.35
C PHE A 194 13.10 -10.03 -0.48
N ARG A 195 12.92 -11.26 -0.99
CA ARG A 195 13.26 -12.49 -0.23
C ARG A 195 14.75 -12.56 0.14
N THR A 196 15.63 -12.23 -0.80
CA THR A 196 17.08 -12.21 -0.55
C THR A 196 17.45 -11.15 0.48
N GLY A 197 16.87 -9.94 0.39
CA GLY A 197 17.12 -8.86 1.34
C GLY A 197 16.67 -9.21 2.76
N VAL A 198 15.46 -9.73 2.92
CA VAL A 198 14.93 -10.20 4.21
C VAL A 198 15.78 -11.34 4.77
N ALA A 199 16.16 -12.33 3.95
CA ALA A 199 17.00 -13.44 4.38
C ALA A 199 18.41 -12.98 4.82
N ALA A 200 18.97 -11.97 4.15
CA ALA A 200 20.29 -11.42 4.47
C ALA A 200 20.31 -10.66 5.81
N ASN A 201 19.18 -10.06 6.23
CA ASN A 201 19.09 -9.35 7.51
C ASN A 201 17.74 -9.58 8.20
N ARG A 202 17.49 -10.83 8.60
CA ARG A 202 16.23 -11.24 9.22
C ARG A 202 15.91 -10.44 10.50
N ALA A 203 16.93 -10.10 11.29
CA ALA A 203 16.76 -9.31 12.50
C ALA A 203 16.20 -7.90 12.21
N ALA A 204 16.70 -7.21 11.18
CA ALA A 204 16.18 -5.89 10.80
C ALA A 204 14.73 -5.97 10.31
N PHE A 205 14.38 -7.05 9.58
CA PHE A 205 13.00 -7.30 9.17
C PHE A 205 12.09 -7.51 10.37
N ASP A 206 12.44 -8.44 11.27
CA ASP A 206 11.61 -8.76 12.45
C ASP A 206 11.43 -7.54 13.37
N GLU A 207 12.48 -6.72 13.53
CA GLU A 207 12.41 -5.45 14.27
C GLU A 207 11.41 -4.48 13.62
N LEU A 208 11.49 -4.28 12.31
CA LEU A 208 10.58 -3.41 11.58
C LEU A 208 9.12 -3.88 11.69
N ILE A 209 8.89 -5.20 11.64
CA ILE A 209 7.56 -5.79 11.84
C ILE A 209 7.07 -5.55 13.26
N ALA A 210 7.90 -5.81 14.27
CA ALA A 210 7.55 -5.64 15.67
C ALA A 210 7.17 -4.20 16.02
N ARG A 211 7.75 -3.19 15.35
CA ARG A 211 7.41 -1.77 15.55
C ARG A 211 5.97 -1.42 15.29
N GLY A 212 5.22 -2.23 14.52
CA GLY A 212 3.80 -1.99 14.34
C GLY A 212 2.98 -2.22 15.62
N GLY A 213 3.48 -3.05 16.54
CA GLY A 213 2.78 -3.39 17.77
C GLY A 213 1.52 -4.23 17.53
N ALA A 214 0.63 -4.24 18.53
CA ALA A 214 -0.58 -5.04 18.51
C ALA A 214 -1.54 -4.62 17.38
N GLY A 215 -2.14 -5.61 16.69
CA GLY A 215 -3.11 -5.36 15.62
C GLY A 215 -2.52 -4.79 14.34
N ALA A 216 -1.20 -4.61 14.24
CA ALA A 216 -0.56 -4.21 12.99
C ALA A 216 -0.77 -5.27 11.91
N LEU A 217 -1.13 -4.82 10.71
CA LEU A 217 -1.32 -5.67 9.54
C LEU A 217 -0.11 -5.53 8.63
N SER A 218 0.59 -6.61 8.36
CA SER A 218 1.70 -6.65 7.39
C SER A 218 1.36 -7.55 6.21
N LEU A 219 1.61 -7.05 5.00
CA LEU A 219 1.30 -7.69 3.73
C LEU A 219 2.50 -7.58 2.79
N LEU A 220 2.78 -8.65 2.06
CA LEU A 220 3.55 -8.59 0.83
C LEU A 220 2.59 -8.53 -0.35
N VAL A 221 2.85 -7.62 -1.29
CA VAL A 221 1.95 -7.37 -2.41
C VAL A 221 2.71 -7.21 -3.72
N GLN A 222 2.07 -7.59 -4.82
CA GLN A 222 2.42 -7.13 -6.16
C GLN A 222 1.57 -5.89 -6.46
N SER A 223 2.23 -4.76 -6.63
CA SER A 223 1.58 -3.47 -6.86
C SER A 223 1.61 -3.11 -8.32
N GLU A 224 0.43 -3.05 -8.92
CA GLU A 224 0.20 -2.77 -10.33
C GLU A 224 -0.25 -1.33 -10.50
N ARG A 225 0.55 -0.54 -11.22
CA ARG A 225 0.26 0.88 -11.46
C ARG A 225 -0.50 1.04 -12.76
N TYR A 226 -1.65 1.70 -12.66
CA TYR A 226 -2.42 2.12 -13.83
C TYR A 226 -1.91 3.47 -14.29
N LEU A 227 -1.17 3.46 -15.42
CA LEU A 227 -0.70 4.67 -16.07
C LEU A 227 -1.87 5.33 -16.80
N ARG A 228 -2.05 6.64 -16.61
CA ARG A 228 -3.03 7.42 -17.37
C ARG A 228 -2.50 7.77 -18.75
#